data_AF-F4XR11-F1
#
_entry.id   AF-F4XR11-F1
#
_cell.length_a   1.000
_cell.length_b   1.000
_cell.length_c   1.000
_cell.angle_alpha   90.00
_cell.angle_beta   90.00
_cell.angle_gamma   90.00
#
_symmetry.space_group_name_H-M   'P 1'
#
loop_
_entity.id
_entity.type
_entity.pdbx_description
1 polymer ?
#
loop_
_entity_poly.entity_id
_entity_poly.type
_entity_poly.pdbx_seq_one_letter_code
_entity_poly.pdbx_strand_id
1 'polypeptide(L)' 'MAFSCFRGSWQNQTEPTSATVNQKLILIWYRNDLRIHDHEPLYQAVQEKAQIIPLYCFDDRQFGTTS' A
#
# COMPACT_ATOMS: atom_id res chain seq x y z
N MET A 1 32.77 -16.15 -41.83
CA MET A 1 33.28 -15.59 -40.56
C MET A 1 32.10 -14.93 -39.87
N ALA A 2 31.46 -15.65 -38.94
CA ALA A 2 31.59 -15.43 -37.49
C ALA A 2 30.58 -14.35 -37.04
N PHE A 3 29.77 -14.50 -36.00
CA PHE A 3 29.86 -15.31 -34.80
C PHE A 3 28.47 -15.76 -34.36
N SER A 4 28.39 -17.01 -33.91
CA SER A 4 27.38 -17.53 -33.01
C SER A 4 27.19 -16.61 -31.79
N CYS A 5 26.03 -15.97 -31.65
CA CYS A 5 25.61 -15.36 -30.39
C CYS A 5 24.58 -16.28 -29.72
N PHE A 6 25.09 -17.07 -28.79
CA PHE A 6 24.46 -17.73 -27.65
C PHE A 6 22.95 -17.40 -27.44
N ARG A 7 22.05 -18.30 -27.88
CA ARG A 7 20.65 -18.33 -27.38
C ARG A 7 20.61 -18.93 -25.97
N GLY A 8 21.30 -18.26 -25.04
CA GLY A 8 21.21 -18.47 -23.61
C GLY A 8 20.68 -17.19 -22.97
N SER A 9 19.51 -16.75 -23.42
CA SER A 9 18.81 -15.62 -22.82
C SER A 9 17.84 -16.16 -21.78
N TRP A 10 18.31 -16.29 -20.54
CA TRP A 10 17.47 -16.06 -19.36
C TRP A 10 17.06 -14.57 -19.36
N GLN A 11 16.26 -14.17 -20.34
CA GLN A 11 15.57 -12.91 -20.33
C GLN A 11 14.11 -13.28 -20.08
N ASN A 12 13.74 -13.34 -18.80
CA ASN A 12 12.36 -13.07 -18.43
C ASN A 12 12.12 -11.58 -18.72
N GLN A 13 12.00 -11.24 -20.00
CA GLN A 13 11.41 -9.97 -20.42
C GLN A 13 9.94 -10.07 -20.04
N THR A 14 9.60 -9.65 -18.83
CA THR A 14 8.27 -9.12 -18.57
C THR A 14 8.22 -7.81 -19.37
N GLU A 15 7.66 -7.88 -20.57
CA GLU A 15 7.18 -6.70 -21.29
C GLU A 15 6.45 -5.80 -20.28
N PRO A 16 6.74 -4.50 -20.20
CA PRO A 16 5.91 -3.60 -19.42
C PRO A 16 4.56 -3.49 -20.13
N THR A 17 3.65 -4.43 -19.87
CA THR A 17 2.22 -4.20 -20.07
C THR A 17 1.91 -2.85 -19.42
N SER A 18 1.30 -1.96 -20.21
CA SER A 18 1.36 -0.48 -20.14
C SER A 18 0.72 0.17 -18.90
N ALA A 19 0.74 -0.49 -17.75
CA ALA A 19 0.07 -0.06 -16.55
C ALA A 19 0.86 -0.51 -15.31
N THR A 20 2.11 -0.07 -15.16
CA THR A 20 2.66 0.10 -13.81
C THR A 20 1.91 1.28 -13.19
N VAL A 21 0.71 1.01 -12.69
CA VAL A 21 -0.07 2.01 -11.99
C VAL A 21 0.67 2.28 -10.69
N ASN A 22 1.38 3.40 -10.61
CA ASN A 22 1.95 3.90 -9.37
C ASN A 22 0.78 4.41 -8.50
N GLN A 23 0.00 3.47 -7.97
CA GLN A 23 -1.10 3.74 -7.07
C GLN A 23 -0.48 4.17 -5.75
N LYS A 24 -0.65 5.45 -5.40
CA LYS A 24 -0.23 5.99 -4.12
C LYS A 24 -0.96 5.21 -3.04
N LEU A 25 -0.20 4.58 -2.14
CA LEU A 25 -0.73 3.82 -1.01
C LEU A 25 -0.62 4.68 0.25
N ILE A 26 -1.72 4.86 0.97
CA ILE A 26 -1.75 5.61 2.23
C ILE A 26 -2.22 4.68 3.34
N LEU A 27 -1.38 4.52 4.36
CA LEU A 27 -1.69 3.76 5.56
C LEU A 27 -2.19 4.72 6.64
N ILE A 28 -3.37 4.42 7.18
CA ILE A 28 -4.01 5.21 8.24
C ILE A 28 -3.99 4.40 9.53
N TRP A 29 -3.22 4.84 10.52
CA TRP A 29 -3.12 4.16 11.80
C TRP A 29 -4.06 4.80 12.84
N TYR A 30 -5.11 4.06 13.20
CA TYR A 30 -6.04 4.43 14.26
C TYR A 30 -5.50 3.99 15.63
N ARG A 31 -5.67 4.84 16.65
CA ARG A 31 -5.19 4.55 18.02
C ARG A 31 -6.28 4.65 19.08
N ASN A 32 -6.82 5.84 19.35
CA ASN A 32 -7.80 6.05 20.41
C ASN A 32 -9.12 6.62 19.88
N ASP A 33 -9.19 6.88 18.58
CA ASP A 33 -10.19 7.68 17.89
C ASP A 33 -10.66 6.97 16.62
N LEU A 34 -11.53 5.98 16.80
CA LEU A 34 -12.15 5.22 15.71
C LEU A 34 -13.25 6.02 14.98
N ARG A 35 -12.94 7.24 14.53
CA ARG A 35 -13.89 8.15 13.87
C ARG A 35 -13.54 8.34 12.41
N ILE A 36 -14.56 8.31 11.56
CA ILE A 36 -14.43 8.46 10.10
C ILE A 36 -14.74 9.90 9.68
N HIS A 37 -15.70 10.55 10.34
CA HIS A 37 -16.32 11.79 9.88
C HIS A 37 -15.46 13.05 10.02
N ASP A 38 -14.45 13.04 10.89
CA ASP A 38 -13.61 14.21 11.19
C ASP A 38 -12.12 13.83 11.15
N HIS A 39 -11.76 12.97 10.19
CA HIS A 39 -10.40 12.46 10.05
C HIS A 39 -9.71 13.11 8.85
N GLU A 40 -8.98 14.18 9.11
CA GLU A 40 -8.26 14.97 8.08
C GLU A 40 -7.34 14.11 7.17
N PRO A 41 -6.54 13.16 7.70
CA PRO A 41 -5.74 12.24 6.86
C PRO A 41 -6.57 11.40 5.89
N LEU A 42 -7.76 10.95 6.31
CA LEU A 42 -8.66 10.18 5.45
C LEU A 42 -9.19 11.05 4.31
N TYR A 43 -9.58 12.28 4.63
CA TYR A 43 -10.05 13.25 3.65
C TYR A 43 -8.97 13.55 2.60
N GLN A 44 -7.73 13.82 3.03
CA GLN A 44 -6.61 14.05 2.12
C GLN A 44 -6.33 12.83 1.24
N ALA A 45 -6.35 11.62 1.80
CA ALA A 45 -6.10 10.39 1.06
C ALA A 45 -7.15 10.12 -0.04
N VAL A 46 -8.42 10.42 0.24
CA VAL A 46 -9.51 10.34 -0.75
C VAL A 46 -9.30 11.34 -1.87
N GLN A 47 -8.87 12.58 -1.56
CA GLN A 47 -8.60 13.60 -2.57
C GLN A 47 -7.44 13.22 -3.49
N GLU A 48 -6.42 12.55 -2.97
CA GLU A 48 -5.29 12.06 -3.76
C GLU A 48 -5.62 10.79 -4.58
N LYS A 49 -6.84 10.25 -4.47
CA LYS A 49 -7.27 8.98 -5.09
C LYS A 49 -6.30 7.83 -4.79
N ALA A 50 -5.71 7.87 -3.61
CA ALA A 50 -4.80 6.86 -3.13
C ALA A 50 -5.57 5.61 -2.67
N GLN A 51 -4.92 4.45 -2.72
CA GLN A 51 -5.41 3.26 -2.06
C GLN A 51 -5.18 3.39 -0.56
N ILE A 52 -6.25 3.28 0.23
CA ILE A 52 -6.23 3.53 1.67
C ILE A 52 -6.23 2.20 2.42
N ILE A 53 -5.30 2.01 3.36
CA ILE A 53 -5.27 0.87 4.28
C ILE A 53 -5.47 1.36 5.72
N PRO A 54 -6.66 1.16 6.31
CA PRO A 54 -6.88 1.43 7.72
C PRO A 54 -6.24 0.32 8.58
N LEU A 55 -5.40 0.71 9.52
CA LEU A 55 -4.73 -0.16 10.48
C LEU A 55 -5.16 0.23 11.90
N TYR A 56 -5.63 -0.74 12.67
CA TYR A 56 -5.85 -0.60 14.11
C TYR A 56 -5.19 -1.78 14.80
N CYS A 57 -4.38 -1.52 15.82
CA CYS A 57 -3.71 -2.55 16.60
C CYS A 57 -4.43 -2.69 17.94
N PHE A 58 -5.00 -3.87 18.19
CA PHE A 58 -5.58 -4.20 19.49
C PHE A 58 -4.45 -4.35 20.51
N ASP A 59 -4.35 -3.40 21.45
CA ASP A 59 -3.42 -3.48 22.57
C ASP A 59 -4.17 -4.06 23.78
N ASP A 60 -3.72 -5.21 24.29
CA ASP A 60 -4.29 -5.89 25.47
C ASP A 60 -4.43 -4.95 26.69
N ARG A 61 -3.59 -3.91 26.77
CA ARG A 61 -3.65 -2.87 27.82
C ARG A 61 -4.93 -2.03 27.77
N GLN A 62 -5.56 -1.91 26.61
CA GLN A 62 -6.81 -1.17 26.42
C GLN A 62 -8.05 -1.99 26.82
N PHE A 63 -7.90 -3.29 27.06
CA PHE A 63 -8.99 -4.22 27.41
C PHE A 63 -9.05 -4.53 28.92
N GLY A 64 -8.29 -3.80 29.74
CA GLY A 64 -8.37 -3.91 31.20
C GLY A 64 -9.69 -3.36 31.76
N THR A 65 -10.18 -3.96 32.86
CA THR A 65 -11.36 -3.48 33.59
C THR A 65 -11.12 -2.06 34.10
N THR A 66 -11.77 -1.07 33.50
CA THR A 66 -11.88 0.27 34.08
C THR A 66 -12.90 0.20 35.21
N SER A 67 -12.42 0.33 36.45
CA SER A 67 -13.27 0.48 37.64
C SER A 67 -13.90 1.86 37.72
#